data_AF-A0A2E9MF24-F1
#
_entry.id   AF-A0A2E9MF24-F1
#
_cell.length_a   1.000
_cell.length_b   1.000
_cell.length_c   1.000
_cell.angle_alpha   90.00
_cell.angle_beta   90.00
_cell.angle_gamma   90.00
#
_symmetry.space_group_name_H-M   'P 1'
#
loop_
_entity.id
_entity.type
_entity.pdbx_description
1 polymer ?
#
loop_
_entity_poly.entity_id
_entity_poly.type
_entity_poly.pdbx_seq_one_letter_code
_entity_poly.pdbx_strand_id
1 'polypeptide(L)' 'MINVDPDTAEKDARVMKAVVGLMKIMRACMYAAVVQSGRIQVGDAVHLIRDDP' A
#
# COMPACT_ATOMS: atom_id res chain seq x y z
N MET A 1 -9.02 -2.82 7.22
CA MET A 1 -7.97 -2.95 8.27
C MET A 1 -7.13 -4.15 7.92
N ILE A 2 -5.80 -4.06 7.95
CA ILE A 2 -4.90 -5.13 7.47
C ILE A 2 -4.91 -6.40 8.33
N ASN A 3 -5.38 -6.30 9.57
CA ASN A 3 -5.41 -7.41 10.53
C ASN A 3 -6.77 -8.11 10.63
N VAL A 4 -7.64 -7.90 9.63
CA VAL A 4 -8.93 -8.56 9.51
C VAL A 4 -8.86 -9.51 8.34
N ASP A 5 -9.21 -10.77 8.57
CA ASP A 5 -9.36 -11.76 7.51
C ASP A 5 -10.57 -11.38 6.62
N PRO A 6 -10.40 -11.26 5.29
CA PRO A 6 -11.48 -10.83 4.40
C PRO A 6 -12.59 -11.88 4.22
N ASP A 7 -12.31 -13.16 4.44
CA ASP A 7 -13.26 -14.26 4.24
C ASP A 7 -14.07 -14.56 5.51
N THR A 8 -13.45 -14.37 6.68
CA THR A 8 -14.06 -14.73 7.98
C THR A 8 -14.38 -13.54 8.88
N ALA A 9 -13.89 -12.34 8.55
CA ALA A 9 -13.94 -11.13 9.37
C ALA A 9 -13.26 -11.24 10.76
N GLU A 10 -12.52 -12.32 11.00
CA GLU A 10 -11.77 -12.51 12.24
C GLU A 10 -10.58 -11.55 12.32
N LYS A 11 -10.21 -11.17 13.55
CA LYS A 11 -9.11 -10.23 13.83
C LYS A 11 -7.93 -10.97 14.43
N ASP A 12 -6.72 -10.77 13.88
CA ASP A 12 -5.47 -11.26 14.50
C ASP A 12 -4.54 -10.11 14.88
N ALA A 13 -4.32 -9.91 16.18
CA ALA A 13 -3.44 -8.86 16.70
C ALA A 13 -1.95 -9.03 16.29
N ARG A 14 -1.50 -10.25 15.99
CA ARG A 14 -0.12 -10.54 15.57
C ARG A 14 0.18 -9.97 14.19
N VAL A 15 -0.82 -9.94 13.31
CA VAL A 15 -0.70 -9.35 11.97
C VAL A 15 -0.36 -7.86 12.08
N MET A 16 -1.06 -7.13 12.95
CA MET A 16 -0.78 -5.70 13.15
C MET A 16 0.64 -5.47 13.68
N LYS A 17 1.07 -6.25 14.70
CA LYS A 17 2.42 -6.15 15.25
C LYS A 17 3.50 -6.45 14.20
N ALA A 18 3.28 -7.47 13.37
CA ALA A 18 4.20 -7.83 12.30
C ALA A 18 4.27 -6.73 11.23
N VAL A 19 3.13 -6.20 10.76
CA VAL A 19 3.08 -5.11 9.79
C VAL A 19 3.78 -3.86 10.31
N VAL A 20 3.55 -3.44 11.55
CA VAL A 20 4.23 -2.29 12.16
C VAL A 20 5.75 -2.53 12.28
N GLY A 21 6.15 -3.74 12.65
CA GLY A 21 7.57 -4.12 12.68
C GLY A 21 8.22 -4.05 11.30
N LEU A 22 7.55 -4.58 10.28
CA LEU A 22 8.00 -4.52 8.89
C LEU A 22 8.01 -3.09 8.34
N MET A 23 7.04 -2.25 8.71
CA MET A 23 6.98 -0.84 8.30
C MET A 23 8.19 -0.01 8.78
N LYS A 24 8.86 -0.42 9.87
CA LYS A 24 10.11 0.22 10.30
C LYS A 24 11.27 0.00 9.33
N ILE A 25 11.24 -1.11 8.58
CA ILE A 25 12.29 -1.50 7.64
C ILE A 25 11.87 -1.17 6.20
N MET A 26 10.60 -1.40 5.88
CA MET A 26 9.99 -1.10 4.59
C MET A 26 9.10 0.12 4.72
N ARG A 27 9.40 1.19 3.98
CA ARG A 27 8.43 2.27 3.68
C ARG A 27 7.37 1.77 2.69
N ALA A 28 6.76 0.61 2.98
CA ALA A 28 5.96 -0.18 2.04
C ALA A 28 4.64 0.48 1.62
N CYS A 29 4.23 1.56 2.29
CA CYS A 29 3.00 2.26 2.00
C CYS A 29 3.31 3.74 1.84
N MET A 30 2.99 4.27 0.65
CA MET A 30 3.06 5.69 0.36
C MET A 30 1.64 6.22 0.17
N TYR A 31 1.36 7.36 0.80
CA TYR A 31 0.22 8.18 0.41
C TYR A 31 0.64 9.04 -0.77
N ALA A 32 -0.20 9.12 -1.79
CA ALA A 32 0.01 9.96 -2.96
C ALA A 32 -1.29 10.72 -3.28
N ALA A 33 -1.17 11.85 -3.97
CA ALA A 33 -2.30 12.63 -4.46
C ALA A 33 -2.45 12.43 -5.98
N VAL A 34 -3.69 12.42 -6.46
CA VAL A 34 -3.97 12.40 -7.90
C VAL A 34 -3.71 13.79 -8.47
N VAL A 35 -2.70 13.92 -9.33
CA VAL A 35 -2.37 15.19 -10.01
C VAL A 35 -2.99 15.28 -11.41
N GLN A 36 -3.33 14.14 -12.02
CA GLN A 36 -3.97 14.06 -13.33
C GLN A 36 -4.97 12.91 -13.34
N SER A 37 -6.19 13.16 -13.80
CA SER A 37 -7.24 12.15 -13.92
C SER A 37 -7.06 11.29 -15.18
N GLY A 38 -7.48 10.04 -15.09
CA GLY A 38 -7.38 9.07 -16.17
C GLY A 38 -7.84 7.69 -15.72
N ARG A 39 -7.87 6.73 -16.64
CA ARG A 39 -8.16 5.33 -16.33
C ARG A 39 -6.85 4.55 -16.19
N ILE A 40 -6.73 3.77 -15.12
CA ILE A 40 -5.64 2.80 -14.91
C ILE A 40 -6.27 1.40 -14.88
N GLN A 41 -5.58 0.43 -15.45
CA GLN A 41 -6.01 -0.96 -15.54
C GLN A 41 -4.89 -1.90 -15.08
N VAL A 42 -5.28 -3.12 -14.66
CA VAL A 42 -4.32 -4.15 -14.29
C VAL A 42 -3.52 -4.55 -15.53
N GLY A 43 -2.19 -4.53 -15.40
CA GLY A 43 -1.26 -4.79 -16.50
C GLY A 43 -0.73 -3.54 -17.19
N ASP A 44 -1.23 -2.36 -16.85
CA ASP A 44 -0.66 -1.10 -17.35
C ASP A 44 0.79 -0.94 -16.89
N ALA A 45 1.65 -0.47 -17.78
CA ALA A 45 3.01 -0.11 -17.44
C ALA A 45 3.02 1.13 -16.53
N VAL A 46 3.84 1.10 -15.48
CA VAL A 46 4.00 2.22 -14.54
C VAL A 46 5.38 2.82 -14.72
N HIS A 47 5.43 4.14 -14.91
CA HIS A 47 6.67 4.90 -15.02
C HIS A 47 6.86 5.76 -13.78
N LEU A 48 8.03 5.63 -13.14
CA LEU A 48 8.45 6.56 -12.09
C LEU A 48 8.93 7.85 -12.75
N ILE A 49 8.19 8.93 -12.57
CA ILE A 49 8.62 10.28 -12.96
C ILE A 49 9.37 10.88 -11.77
N ARG A 50 10.61 11.32 -11.99
CA ARG A 50 11.41 12.04 -10.99
C ARG A 50 11.40 13.52 -11.36
N ASP A 51 10.93 14.34 -10.44
CA ASP A 51 11.12 15.79 -10.49
C ASP A 51 12.48 16.10 -9.85
N ASP A 52 13.57 15.73 -10.53
CA ASP A 52 14.91 16.18 -10.13
C ASP A 52 15.09 17.64 -10.61
N PRO A 53 15.67 18.55 -9.80
CA PRO A 53 16.25 19.81 -10.28
C PRO A 53 17.54 19.61 -11.08
#